data_AF-A0A0A9XUH4-F1
#
_entry.id   AF-A0A0A9XUH4-F1
#
_cell.length_a   1.000
_cell.length_b   1.000
_cell.length_c   1.000
_cell.angle_alpha   90.00
_cell.angle_beta   90.00
_cell.angle_gamma   90.00
#
_symmetry.space_group_name_H-M   'P 1'
#
loop_
_entity.id
_entity.type
_entity.pdbx_description
1 polymer ?
#
loop_
_entity_poly.entity_id
_entity_poly.type
_entity_poly.pdbx_seq_one_letter_code
_entity_poly.pdbx_strand_id
1 'polypeptide(L)'
;AATTPFSHVHLDICGELPTATNGFRYLFTMIDRATSWIEAIPITNISAHTITTRFFESWVARYGAPKTVTTDQGTQFESELFNSLLQKLGIHRSRTLPYHPSCNGKIERIHRTMKASLMA
;
A
#
# COMPACT_ATOMS: atom_id res chain seq x y z
N ALA A 1 2.75 -15.83 10.72
CA ALA A 1 2.72 -15.20 9.39
C ALA A 1 1.29 -15.30 8.84
N ALA A 2 0.83 -14.34 8.03
CA ALA A 2 -0.47 -14.49 7.35
C ALA A 2 -0.37 -15.67 6.38
N THR A 3 -1.26 -16.66 6.52
CA THR A 3 -1.25 -17.90 5.72
C THR A 3 -2.34 -17.89 4.65
N THR A 4 -3.34 -17.01 4.76
CA THR A 4 -4.42 -16.86 3.78
C THR A 4 -4.04 -15.81 2.74
N PRO A 5 -4.05 -16.14 1.44
CA PRO A 5 -3.84 -15.18 0.36
C PRO A 5 -4.80 -13.98 0.47
N PHE A 6 -4.28 -12.79 0.19
CA PHE A 6 -5.02 -11.52 0.13
C PHE A 6 -5.71 -11.09 1.44
N SER A 7 -5.48 -11.80 2.55
CA SER A 7 -6.12 -11.45 3.83
C SER A 7 -5.39 -10.32 4.56
N HIS A 8 -4.10 -10.12 4.28
CA HIS A 8 -3.28 -9.10 4.93
C HIS A 8 -2.42 -8.38 3.90
N VAL A 9 -2.76 -7.12 3.64
CA VAL A 9 -2.11 -6.30 2.62
C VAL A 9 -1.29 -5.20 3.26
N HIS A 10 -0.10 -4.96 2.73
CA HIS A 10 0.75 -3.83 3.10
C HIS A 10 0.64 -2.74 2.03
N LEU A 11 0.33 -1.52 2.43
CA LEU A 11 0.26 -0.35 1.57
C LEU A 11 1.46 0.55 1.84
N ASP A 12 2.15 0.96 0.78
CA ASP A 12 3.25 1.94 0.85
C ASP A 12 3.20 2.87 -0.35
N ILE A 13 3.85 4.01 -0.24
CA ILE A 13 4.00 4.99 -1.31
C ILE A 13 5.49 5.26 -1.52
N CYS A 14 5.97 5.04 -2.74
CA CYS A 14 7.33 5.41 -3.14
C CYS A 14 7.31 6.82 -3.73
N GLY A 15 8.17 7.69 -3.21
CA GLY A 15 8.22 9.14 -3.46
C GLY A 15 9.13 9.59 -4.60
N GLU A 16 8.90 10.86 -4.98
CA GLU A 16 9.27 11.57 -6.22
C GLU A 16 10.26 10.85 -7.13
N LEU A 17 9.70 9.94 -7.93
CA LEU A 17 10.40 9.41 -9.07
C LEU A 17 10.73 10.55 -10.05
N PRO A 18 11.86 10.47 -10.79
CA PRO A 18 12.15 11.40 -11.87
C PRO A 18 10.89 11.56 -12.73
N THR A 19 10.48 12.81 -12.96
CA THR A 19 9.15 13.10 -13.51
C THR A 19 8.97 12.34 -14.82
N ALA A 20 8.11 11.32 -14.81
CA ALA A 20 7.75 10.60 -16.02
C ALA A 20 6.99 11.56 -16.95
N THR A 21 7.02 11.31 -18.26
CA THR A 21 6.49 12.19 -19.32
C THR A 21 5.02 12.60 -19.12
N ASN A 22 4.26 11.91 -18.26
CA ASN A 22 2.84 12.13 -18.00
C ASN A 22 2.53 12.68 -16.58
N GLY A 23 3.52 13.18 -15.84
CA GLY A 23 3.31 13.80 -14.51
C GLY A 23 3.06 12.81 -13.37
N PHE A 24 3.28 11.51 -13.59
CA PHE A 24 3.35 10.53 -12.51
C PHE A 24 4.62 10.74 -11.71
N ARG A 25 4.47 10.91 -10.40
CA ARG A 25 5.56 11.25 -9.48
C ARG A 25 5.71 10.27 -8.33
N TYR A 26 4.68 9.45 -8.09
CA TYR A 26 4.67 8.50 -7.00
C TYR A 26 4.22 7.13 -7.50
N LEU A 27 4.65 6.09 -6.77
CA LEU A 27 4.17 4.73 -6.99
C LEU A 27 3.47 4.25 -5.73
N PHE A 28 2.19 3.89 -5.86
CA PHE A 28 1.42 3.29 -4.77
C PHE A 28 1.50 1.77 -4.85
N THR A 29 2.04 1.14 -3.82
CA THR A 29 2.26 -0.31 -3.79
C THR A 29 1.35 -0.97 -2.77
N MET A 30 0.75 -2.09 -3.18
CA MET A 30 -0.06 -2.98 -2.36
C MET A 30 0.55 -4.37 -2.43
N ILE A 31 0.97 -4.92 -1.29
CA ILE A 31 1.64 -6.22 -1.25
C ILE A 31 0.89 -7.17 -0.32
N ASP A 32 0.46 -8.31 -0.85
CA ASP A 32 -0.09 -9.39 -0.03
C ASP A 32 1.02 -10.06 0.77
N ARG A 33 0.85 -10.16 2.10
CA ARG A 33 1.88 -10.75 2.96
C ARG A 33 2.05 -12.25 2.79
N ALA A 34 0.99 -12.99 2.43
CA ALA A 34 1.05 -14.45 2.34
C ALA A 34 1.78 -14.89 1.06
N THR A 35 1.39 -14.33 -0.08
CA THR A 35 1.90 -14.73 -1.40
C THR A 35 3.06 -13.87 -1.88
N SER A 36 3.25 -12.67 -1.30
CA SER A 36 4.12 -11.63 -1.86
C SER A 36 3.69 -11.17 -3.25
N TRP A 37 2.39 -11.30 -3.59
CA TRP A 37 1.80 -10.67 -4.75
C TRP A 37 1.87 -9.14 -4.62
N ILE A 38 2.27 -8.46 -5.70
CA ILE A 38 2.53 -7.02 -5.73
C ILE A 38 1.62 -6.37 -6.77
N GLU A 39 0.88 -5.35 -6.34
CA GLU A 39 0.22 -4.38 -7.23
C GLU A 39 0.93 -3.04 -7.06
N ALA A 40 1.41 -2.45 -8.16
CA ALA A 40 2.18 -1.22 -8.17
C ALA A 40 1.56 -0.24 -9.16
N ILE A 41 0.95 0.83 -8.66
CA ILE A 41 0.12 1.75 -9.45
C ILE A 41 0.77 3.13 -9.48
N PRO A 42 1.13 3.67 -10.67
CA PRO A 42 1.65 5.02 -10.76
C PRO A 42 0.54 6.04 -10.46
N ILE A 43 0.86 7.03 -9.62
CA ILE A 43 -0.07 8.11 -9.23
C ILE A 43 0.60 9.49 -9.36
N THR A 44 -0.21 10.50 -9.64
CA THR A 44 0.24 11.88 -9.84
C THR A 44 0.32 12.68 -8.53
N ASN A 45 -0.44 12.29 -7.51
CA ASN A 45 -0.47 12.90 -6.19
C ASN A 45 -0.80 11.88 -5.10
N ILE A 46 -0.45 12.20 -3.86
CA ILE A 46 -0.63 11.34 -2.68
C ILE A 46 -1.85 11.73 -1.83
N SER A 47 -2.85 12.42 -2.41
CA SER A 47 -4.02 12.82 -1.63
C SER A 47 -4.80 11.61 -1.12
N ALA A 48 -5.46 11.77 0.03
CA ALA A 48 -6.36 10.77 0.59
C ALA A 48 -7.37 10.23 -0.44
N HIS A 49 -7.91 11.12 -1.28
CA HIS A 49 -8.86 10.76 -2.33
C HIS A 49 -8.24 9.82 -3.36
N THR A 50 -7.07 10.17 -3.89
CA THR A 50 -6.34 9.33 -4.86
C THR A 50 -6.03 7.95 -4.26
N ILE A 51 -5.49 7.91 -3.04
CA ILE A 51 -5.08 6.66 -2.40
C ILE A 51 -6.28 5.75 -2.08
N THR A 52 -7.35 6.33 -1.54
CA THR A 52 -8.58 5.59 -1.24
C THR A 52 -9.19 5.00 -2.51
N THR A 53 -9.29 5.81 -3.57
CA THR A 53 -9.83 5.39 -4.87
C THR A 53 -8.98 4.29 -5.49
N ARG A 54 -7.66 4.47 -5.55
CA ARG A 54 -6.75 3.47 -6.12
C ARG A 54 -6.72 2.18 -5.32
N PHE A 55 -6.78 2.23 -4.00
CA PHE A 55 -6.87 1.02 -3.18
C PHE A 55 -8.16 0.24 -3.48
N PHE A 56 -9.29 0.94 -3.59
CA PHE A 56 -10.56 0.30 -3.90
C PHE A 56 -10.56 -0.33 -5.31
N GLU A 57 -10.19 0.44 -6.34
CA GLU A 57 -10.21 0.01 -7.74
C GLU A 57 -9.19 -1.09 -8.02
N SER A 58 -7.95 -0.94 -7.55
CA SER A 58 -6.86 -1.83 -7.93
C SER A 58 -6.76 -3.07 -7.05
N TRP A 59 -7.29 -3.03 -5.83
CA TRP A 59 -7.26 -4.17 -4.92
C TRP A 59 -8.63 -4.72 -4.58
N VAL A 60 -9.46 -3.91 -3.90
CA VAL A 60 -10.73 -4.40 -3.32
C VAL A 60 -11.67 -4.93 -4.41
N ALA A 61 -11.77 -4.25 -5.55
CA ALA A 61 -12.62 -4.66 -6.66
C ALA A 61 -12.16 -5.97 -7.33
N ARG A 62 -10.87 -6.33 -7.22
CA ARG A 62 -10.28 -7.51 -7.87
C ARG A 62 -10.14 -8.71 -6.95
N TYR A 63 -9.78 -8.47 -5.69
CA TYR A 63 -9.43 -9.52 -4.71
C TYR A 63 -10.39 -9.58 -3.52
N GLY A 64 -11.31 -8.63 -3.42
CA GLY A 64 -12.17 -8.44 -2.25
C GLY A 64 -11.51 -7.62 -1.13
N ALA A 65 -12.29 -7.35 -0.09
CA ALA A 65 -11.82 -6.62 1.08
C ALA A 65 -10.88 -7.52 1.92
N PRO A 66 -9.62 -7.10 2.17
CA PRO A 66 -8.73 -7.84 3.05
C PRO A 66 -9.21 -7.77 4.51
N LYS A 67 -8.78 -8.71 5.35
CA LYS A 67 -9.08 -8.63 6.79
C LYS A 67 -8.26 -7.53 7.47
N THR A 68 -7.00 -7.38 7.04
CA THR A 68 -6.08 -6.40 7.63
C THR A 68 -5.35 -5.64 6.54
N VAL A 69 -5.27 -4.32 6.72
CA VAL A 69 -4.40 -3.43 5.96
C VAL A 69 -3.33 -2.88 6.89
N THR A 70 -2.07 -3.01 6.49
CA THR A 70 -0.94 -2.36 7.17
C THR A 70 -0.47 -1.15 6.37
N THR A 71 -0.40 0.01 7.01
CA THR A 71 0.12 1.26 6.42
C THR A 71 1.14 1.90 7.33
N ASP A 72 1.92 2.84 6.81
CA ASP A 72 2.62 3.82 7.66
C ASP A 72 1.65 4.86 8.25
N GLN A 73 2.20 5.85 8.96
CA GLN A 73 1.47 6.97 9.55
C GLN A 73 1.34 8.17 8.58
N GLY A 74 1.43 7.94 7.27
CA GLY A 74 1.23 8.99 6.29
C GLY A 74 -0.17 9.59 6.37
N THR A 75 -0.26 10.91 6.18
CA THR A 75 -1.51 11.69 6.38
C THR A 75 -2.66 11.20 5.51
N GLN A 76 -2.36 10.69 4.32
CA GLN A 76 -3.32 10.07 3.41
C GLN A 76 -4.00 8.84 4.01
N PHE A 77 -3.27 8.02 4.77
CA PHE A 77 -3.80 6.82 5.44
C PHE A 77 -4.47 7.16 6.78
N GLU A 78 -4.08 8.26 7.42
CA GLU A 78 -4.75 8.77 8.62
C GLU A 78 -6.03 9.57 8.32
N SER A 79 -6.30 9.88 7.05
CA SER A 79 -7.48 10.65 6.65
C SER A 79 -8.80 9.99 7.05
N GLU A 80 -9.81 10.81 7.36
CA GLU A 80 -11.17 10.34 7.64
C GLU A 80 -11.75 9.54 6.46
N LEU A 81 -11.44 9.97 5.23
CA LEU A 81 -11.88 9.31 4.01
C LEU A 81 -11.38 7.86 3.93
N PHE A 82 -10.08 7.65 4.16
CA PHE A 82 -9.49 6.32 4.11
C PHE A 82 -10.02 5.43 5.25
N ASN A 83 -10.05 5.97 6.47
CA ASN A 83 -10.59 5.23 7.63
C ASN A 83 -12.08 4.86 7.46
N SER A 84 -12.89 5.77 6.88
CA SER A 84 -14.29 5.52 6.58
C SER A 84 -14.47 4.39 5.56
N LEU A 85 -13.62 4.33 4.53
CA LEU A 85 -13.62 3.20 3.59
C LEU A 85 -13.33 1.88 4.32
N LEU A 86 -12.27 1.84 5.12
CA LEU A 86 -11.89 0.63 5.85
C LEU A 86 -13.01 0.17 6.78
N GLN A 87 -13.65 1.08 7.51
CA GLN A 87 -14.77 0.76 8.38
C GLN A 87 -15.96 0.19 7.62
N LYS A 88 -16.35 0.81 6.49
CA LYS A 88 -17.46 0.33 5.65
C LYS A 88 -17.20 -1.06 5.08
N LEU A 89 -15.94 -1.38 4.81
CA LEU A 89 -15.52 -2.68 4.29
C LEU A 89 -15.18 -3.70 5.38
N GLY A 90 -15.27 -3.33 6.66
CA GLY A 90 -14.91 -4.21 7.78
C GLY A 90 -13.42 -4.55 7.85
N ILE A 91 -12.55 -3.69 7.29
CA ILE A 91 -11.11 -3.91 7.22
C ILE A 91 -10.44 -3.36 8.48
N HIS A 92 -9.64 -4.18 9.15
CA HIS A 92 -8.83 -3.74 10.28
C HIS A 92 -7.57 -3.02 9.81
N ARG A 93 -7.32 -1.81 10.34
CA ARG A 93 -6.09 -1.07 10.06
C ARG A 93 -5.03 -1.33 11.12
N SER A 94 -3.86 -1.79 10.68
CA SER A 94 -2.64 -1.90 11.48
C SER A 94 -1.67 -0.82 11.04
N ARG A 95 -1.07 -0.09 11.97
CA ARG A 95 0.01 0.87 11.68
C ARG A 95 1.35 0.14 11.77
N THR A 96 2.29 0.43 10.88
CA THR A 96 3.68 0.02 11.06
C THR A 96 4.24 0.79 12.25
N LEU A 97 4.75 0.05 13.25
CA LEU A 97 5.68 0.64 14.21
C LEU A 97 7.01 0.84 13.48
N PRO A 98 7.72 1.96 13.71
CA PRO A 98 9.11 2.02 13.30
C PRO A 98 9.82 0.88 14.03
N TYR A 99 10.39 -0.07 13.25
CA TYR A 99 11.15 -1.22 13.72
C TYR A 99 10.34 -2.43 14.28
N HIS A 100 9.84 -3.31 13.38
CA HIS A 100 9.57 -4.72 13.73
C HIS A 100 10.17 -5.69 12.68
N PRO A 101 11.49 -5.94 12.73
CA PRO A 101 12.26 -6.60 11.66
C PRO A 101 11.85 -8.04 11.35
N SER A 102 11.35 -8.79 12.34
CA SER A 102 11.16 -10.25 12.24
C SER A 102 9.94 -10.67 11.43
N CYS A 103 8.95 -9.81 11.22
CA CYS A 103 7.71 -10.15 10.48
C CYS A 103 7.54 -9.41 9.15
N ASN A 104 8.22 -8.28 8.96
CA ASN A 104 8.08 -7.46 7.75
C ASN A 104 9.31 -7.49 6.83
N GLY A 105 10.41 -8.15 7.23
CA GLY A 105 11.68 -8.11 6.48
C GLY A 105 11.57 -8.52 5.00
N LYS A 106 10.68 -9.46 4.64
CA LYS A 106 10.43 -9.83 3.23
C LYS A 106 9.79 -8.68 2.44
N ILE A 107 8.75 -8.06 3.01
CA ILE A 107 8.03 -6.94 2.39
C ILE A 107 8.92 -5.70 2.32
N GLU A 108 9.66 -5.41 3.38
CA GLU A 108 10.64 -4.32 3.41
C GLU A 108 11.73 -4.48 2.35
N ARG A 109 12.22 -5.71 2.15
CA ARG A 109 13.19 -6.00 1.09
C ARG A 109 12.58 -5.78 -0.29
N ILE A 110 11.34 -6.23 -0.51
CA ILE A 110 10.63 -6.02 -1.78
C ILE A 110 10.45 -4.52 -2.06
N HIS A 111 9.98 -3.72 -1.08
CA HIS A 111 9.88 -2.27 -1.22
C HIS A 111 11.23 -1.63 -1.51
N ARG A 112 12.29 -2.05 -0.81
CA ARG A 112 13.65 -1.53 -1.03
C ARG A 112 14.15 -1.83 -2.44
N THR A 113 13.96 -3.05 -2.93
CA THR A 113 14.33 -3.44 -4.29
C THR A 113 13.54 -2.64 -5.33
N MET A 114 12.22 -2.50 -5.15
CA MET A 114 11.41 -1.68 -6.06
C MET A 114 11.85 -0.22 -6.07
N LYS A 115 12.05 0.39 -4.90
CA LYS A 115 12.55 1.78 -4.78
C LYS A 115 13.89 1.94 -5.50
N ALA A 116 14.83 1.01 -5.28
CA ALA A 116 16.13 1.04 -5.95
C ALA A 116 16.01 0.91 -7.49
N SER A 117 15.17 0.00 -7.99
CA SER A 117 14.99 -0.21 -9.43
C SER A 117 14.31 0.96 -10.13
N LEU A 118 13.49 1.74 -9.43
CA LEU A 118 12.80 2.92 -9.98
C LEU A 118 13.65 4.19 -9.94
N MET A 119 14.72 4.20 -9.14
CA MET A 119 15.66 5.31 -9.00
C MET A 119 16.96 5.12 -9.80
N ALA A 120 17.18 3.92 -10.36
CA ALA A 120 18.32 3.59 -11.23
C ALA A 120 18.04 4.00 -12.68
#